data_AF-A0A2N5A9B7-F1
#
_entry.id   AF-A0A2N5A9B7-F1
#
_cell.length_a   1.000
_cell.length_b   1.000
_cell.length_c   1.000
_cell.angle_alpha   90.00
_cell.angle_beta   90.00
_cell.angle_gamma   90.00
#
_symmetry.space_group_name_H-M   'P 1'
#
loop_
_entity.id
_entity.type
_entity.pdbx_description
1 polymer ?
#
loop_
_entity_poly.entity_id
_entity_poly.type
_entity_poly.pdbx_seq_one_letter_code
_entity_poly.pdbx_strand_id
1 'polypeptide(L)'
;TFNVQPFLADKNLVQQGYVTSEPFSVAKGGQPFYVYPLSDWGYPPYGNSIICMADTIRKRPAAVAAFVKASMEGWKSYLQDPAPGNRLIAKANPQMGAEQIAFGIAQMKQYQLVTGGDAKTGGIGIITEPRLKKTWDMLVKNKLIDASKVPFEQTYTLEMVKDAGVMP
;
A
#
# COMPACT_ATOMS: atom_id res chain seq x y z
N THR A 1 0.27 -10.25 -10.13
CA THR A 1 -0.56 -9.40 -11.00
C THR A 1 -1.75 -10.20 -11.48
N PHE A 2 -2.82 -9.53 -11.86
CA PHE A 2 -4.00 -10.17 -12.44
C PHE A 2 -3.80 -10.37 -13.95
N ASN A 3 -4.47 -11.39 -14.50
CA ASN A 3 -4.57 -11.55 -15.94
C ASN A 3 -5.50 -10.46 -16.50
N VAL A 4 -5.03 -9.65 -17.46
CA VAL A 4 -5.81 -8.56 -18.09
C VAL A 4 -6.51 -8.99 -19.38
N GLN A 5 -6.29 -10.22 -19.87
CA GLN A 5 -6.89 -10.70 -21.11
C GLN A 5 -8.44 -10.64 -21.09
N PRO A 6 -9.14 -11.01 -20.01
CA PRO A 6 -10.60 -10.88 -19.96
C PRO A 6 -11.07 -9.43 -20.13
N PHE A 7 -10.38 -8.47 -19.51
CA PHE A 7 -10.68 -7.04 -19.67
C PHE A 7 -10.43 -6.55 -21.10
N LEU A 8 -9.35 -7.00 -21.75
CA LEU A 8 -9.05 -6.63 -23.12
C LEU A 8 -10.04 -7.22 -24.14
N ALA A 9 -10.64 -8.37 -23.82
CA ALA A 9 -11.59 -9.06 -24.68
C ALA A 9 -13.03 -8.51 -24.57
N ASP A 10 -13.41 -7.94 -23.43
CA ASP A 10 -14.77 -7.47 -23.17
C ASP A 10 -14.80 -6.01 -22.72
N LYS A 11 -15.36 -5.15 -23.59
CA LYS A 11 -15.50 -3.71 -23.34
C LYS A 11 -16.51 -3.35 -22.24
N ASN A 12 -17.30 -4.31 -21.75
CA ASN A 12 -18.26 -4.12 -20.67
C ASN A 12 -17.76 -4.66 -19.32
N LEU A 13 -16.51 -5.13 -19.24
CA LEU A 13 -15.97 -5.76 -18.04
C LEU A 13 -15.31 -4.71 -17.12
N VAL A 14 -15.57 -4.86 -15.81
CA VAL A 14 -14.83 -4.16 -14.76
C VAL A 14 -13.93 -5.16 -14.04
N GLN A 15 -12.65 -4.84 -13.92
CA GLN A 15 -11.65 -5.70 -13.31
C GLN A 15 -10.98 -5.02 -12.11
N GLN A 16 -10.82 -5.76 -11.01
CA GLN A 16 -9.96 -5.34 -9.91
C GLN A 16 -8.48 -5.47 -10.28
N GLY A 17 -7.67 -4.50 -9.89
CA GLY A 17 -6.23 -4.53 -10.08
C GLY A 17 -5.48 -3.52 -9.19
N TYR A 18 -4.16 -3.58 -9.26
CA TYR A 18 -3.25 -2.60 -8.71
C TYR A 18 -2.99 -1.50 -9.75
N VAL A 19 -3.22 -0.25 -9.34
CA VAL A 19 -3.04 0.93 -10.21
C VAL A 19 -1.61 1.08 -10.75
N THR A 20 -0.64 0.42 -10.10
CA THR A 20 0.79 0.39 -10.48
C THR A 20 1.15 -0.74 -11.46
N SER A 21 0.21 -1.66 -11.79
CA SER A 21 0.49 -2.87 -12.58
C SER A 21 -0.48 -3.09 -13.73
N GLU A 22 -1.77 -3.30 -13.44
CA GLU A 22 -2.74 -3.69 -14.47
C GLU A 22 -2.94 -2.60 -15.55
N PRO A 23 -3.03 -1.29 -15.21
CA PRO A 23 -3.06 -0.22 -16.21
C PRO A 23 -1.90 -0.24 -17.22
N PHE A 24 -0.68 -0.63 -16.80
CA PHE A 24 0.46 -0.79 -17.72
C PHE A 24 0.21 -1.89 -18.75
N SER A 25 -0.29 -3.03 -18.28
CA SER A 25 -0.56 -4.19 -19.14
C SER A 25 -1.73 -3.92 -20.09
N VAL A 26 -2.77 -3.23 -19.63
CA VAL A 26 -3.91 -2.82 -20.46
C VAL A 26 -3.49 -1.79 -21.51
N ALA A 27 -2.67 -0.79 -21.13
CA ALA A 27 -2.14 0.19 -22.07
C ALA A 27 -1.31 -0.45 -23.19
N LYS A 28 -0.49 -1.46 -22.87
CA LYS A 28 0.25 -2.25 -23.88
C LYS A 28 -0.67 -3.05 -24.81
N GLY A 29 -1.86 -3.43 -24.34
CA GLY A 29 -2.91 -4.04 -25.16
C GLY A 29 -3.66 -3.06 -26.07
N GLY A 30 -3.40 -1.75 -25.97
CA GLY A 30 -3.96 -0.72 -26.85
C GLY A 30 -5.44 -0.40 -26.65
N GLN A 31 -6.05 -0.85 -25.53
CA GLN A 31 -7.44 -0.53 -25.22
C GLN A 31 -7.54 0.71 -24.32
N PRO A 32 -8.50 1.61 -24.55
CA PRO A 32 -8.81 2.66 -23.60
C PRO A 32 -9.38 2.06 -22.31
N PHE A 33 -9.06 2.66 -21.17
CA PHE A 33 -9.56 2.22 -19.87
C PHE A 33 -9.71 3.40 -18.91
N TYR A 34 -10.52 3.20 -17.88
CA TYR A 34 -10.68 4.11 -16.77
C TYR A 34 -10.21 3.43 -15.49
N VAL A 35 -9.57 4.20 -14.61
CA VAL A 35 -9.18 3.75 -13.28
C VAL A 35 -10.13 4.39 -12.28
N TYR A 36 -10.78 3.56 -11.45
CA TYR A 36 -11.63 4.01 -10.35
C TYR A 36 -10.99 3.60 -9.02
N PRO A 37 -10.19 4.47 -8.38
CA PRO A 37 -9.59 4.17 -7.09
C PRO A 37 -10.66 3.98 -6.02
N LEU A 38 -10.63 2.86 -5.28
CA LEU A 38 -11.59 2.61 -4.20
C LEU A 38 -11.53 3.70 -3.10
N SER A 39 -10.38 4.35 -2.94
CA SER A 39 -10.19 5.48 -2.02
C SER A 39 -11.11 6.65 -2.31
N ASP A 40 -11.44 6.90 -3.59
CA ASP A 40 -12.30 8.00 -4.02
C ASP A 40 -13.76 7.74 -3.65
N TRP A 41 -14.08 6.47 -3.35
CA TRP A 41 -15.41 6.00 -2.97
C TRP A 41 -15.51 5.65 -1.49
N GLY A 42 -14.59 6.19 -0.68
CA GLY A 42 -14.65 6.08 0.77
C GLY A 42 -14.24 4.73 1.33
N TYR A 43 -13.49 3.90 0.58
CA TYR A 43 -12.92 2.64 1.08
C TYR A 43 -11.76 2.92 2.06
N PRO A 44 -11.94 2.74 3.38
CA PRO A 44 -10.96 3.18 4.36
C PRO A 44 -9.70 2.30 4.54
N PRO A 45 -9.67 0.99 4.20
CA PRO A 45 -8.50 0.16 4.46
C PRO A 45 -7.18 0.72 3.92
N TYR A 46 -6.10 0.39 4.60
CA TYR A 46 -4.75 0.59 4.09
C TYR A 46 -4.46 -0.48 3.04
N GLY A 47 -3.92 -0.07 1.89
CA GLY A 47 -3.67 -0.98 0.77
C GLY A 47 -2.54 -1.99 1.02
N ASN A 48 -1.56 -1.64 1.86
CA ASN A 48 -0.48 -2.51 2.31
C ASN A 48 -0.19 -2.23 3.79
N SER A 49 0.33 -3.23 4.50
CA SER A 49 0.75 -3.12 5.90
C SER A 49 2.01 -3.92 6.16
N ILE A 50 2.80 -3.51 7.16
CA ILE A 50 3.86 -4.32 7.75
C ILE A 50 3.22 -5.10 8.89
N ILE A 51 3.32 -6.43 8.84
CA ILE A 51 2.83 -7.31 9.89
C ILE A 51 4.00 -8.06 10.53
N CYS A 52 3.95 -8.23 11.85
CA CYS A 52 4.87 -9.09 12.58
C CYS A 52 4.16 -9.74 13.77
N MET A 53 4.75 -10.79 14.32
CA MET A 53 4.21 -11.43 15.52
C MET A 53 4.24 -10.46 16.70
N ALA A 54 3.18 -10.46 17.52
CA ALA A 54 3.14 -9.67 18.76
C ALA A 54 4.33 -9.95 19.68
N ASP A 55 4.80 -11.20 19.69
CA ASP A 55 5.96 -11.63 20.45
C ASP A 55 7.27 -10.99 19.96
N THR A 56 7.39 -10.69 18.66
CA THR A 56 8.53 -9.97 18.10
C THR A 56 8.54 -8.52 18.58
N ILE A 57 7.37 -7.88 18.65
CA ILE A 57 7.23 -6.52 19.20
C ILE A 57 7.64 -6.51 20.67
N ARG A 58 7.12 -7.44 21.47
CA ARG A 58 7.44 -7.57 22.91
C ARG A 58 8.94 -7.80 23.16
N LYS A 59 9.55 -8.73 22.42
CA LYS A 59 10.93 -9.18 22.67
C LYS A 59 11.98 -8.25 22.05
N ARG A 60 11.64 -7.55 20.97
CA ARG A 60 12.60 -6.76 20.18
C ARG A 60 12.02 -5.39 19.73
N PRO A 61 11.41 -4.60 20.63
CA PRO A 61 10.67 -3.39 20.23
C PRO A 61 11.56 -2.38 19.51
N ALA A 62 12.78 -2.15 20.01
CA ALA A 62 13.72 -1.22 19.39
C ALA A 62 14.13 -1.64 17.96
N ALA A 63 14.32 -2.95 17.72
CA ALA A 63 14.68 -3.44 16.39
C ALA A 63 13.50 -3.30 15.41
N VAL A 64 12.27 -3.55 15.87
CA VAL A 64 11.07 -3.37 15.05
C VAL A 64 10.88 -1.88 14.71
N ALA A 65 10.99 -0.98 15.69
CA ALA A 65 10.89 0.46 15.45
C ALA A 65 11.96 0.96 14.47
N ALA A 66 13.22 0.51 14.64
CA ALA A 66 14.30 0.83 13.71
C ALA A 66 14.03 0.32 12.30
N PHE A 67 13.51 -0.91 12.16
CA PHE A 67 13.13 -1.48 10.87
C PHE A 67 12.02 -0.69 10.19
N VAL A 68 10.97 -0.32 10.93
CA VAL A 68 9.88 0.52 10.41
C VAL A 68 10.43 1.86 9.93
N LYS A 69 11.17 2.58 10.77
CA LYS A 69 11.75 3.87 10.41
C LYS A 69 12.66 3.78 9.18
N ALA A 70 13.58 2.81 9.15
CA ALA A 70 14.49 2.61 8.02
C ALA A 70 13.73 2.27 6.73
N SER A 71 12.64 1.49 6.83
CA SER A 71 11.79 1.18 5.68
C SER A 71 11.11 2.43 5.12
N MET A 72 10.67 3.35 5.99
CA MET A 72 10.03 4.60 5.57
C MET A 72 11.04 5.58 4.95
N GLU A 73 12.25 5.67 5.50
CA GLU A 73 13.37 6.41 4.87
C GLU A 73 13.72 5.82 3.50
N GLY A 74 13.69 4.49 3.37
CA GLY A 74 13.88 3.79 2.10
C GLY A 74 12.83 4.17 1.06
N TRP A 75 11.55 4.22 1.44
CA TRP A 75 10.47 4.69 0.57
C TRP A 75 10.63 6.14 0.15
N LYS A 76 10.99 7.02 1.09
CA LYS A 76 11.27 8.43 0.81
C LYS A 76 12.40 8.56 -0.22
N SER A 77 13.53 7.91 0.05
CA SER A 77 14.68 7.90 -0.85
C SER A 77 14.33 7.33 -2.21
N TYR A 78 13.60 6.21 -2.28
CA TYR A 78 13.25 5.54 -3.54
C TYR A 78 12.34 6.39 -4.42
N LEU A 79 11.40 7.15 -3.84
CA LEU A 79 10.55 8.05 -4.61
C LEU A 79 11.31 9.30 -5.09
N GLN A 80 12.39 9.69 -4.44
CA GLN A 80 13.27 10.78 -4.88
C GLN A 80 14.26 10.32 -5.96
N ASP A 81 15.06 9.29 -5.66
CA ASP A 81 15.97 8.63 -6.59
C ASP A 81 15.72 7.10 -6.58
N PRO A 82 15.04 6.56 -7.59
CA PRO A 82 14.75 5.13 -7.64
C PRO A 82 15.94 4.29 -8.11
N ALA A 83 17.02 4.88 -8.64
CA ALA A 83 18.06 4.12 -9.32
C ALA A 83 18.75 3.07 -8.42
N PRO A 84 19.10 3.36 -7.16
CA PRO A 84 19.64 2.33 -6.26
C PRO A 84 18.66 1.19 -5.99
N GLY A 85 17.39 1.51 -5.75
CA GLY A 85 16.34 0.52 -5.52
C GLY A 85 16.06 -0.34 -6.76
N ASN A 86 16.00 0.27 -7.94
CA ASN A 86 15.77 -0.43 -9.21
C ASN A 86 16.86 -1.46 -9.50
N ARG A 87 18.13 -1.18 -9.14
CA ARG A 87 19.23 -2.16 -9.26
C ARG A 87 19.00 -3.38 -8.36
N LEU A 88 18.52 -3.18 -7.13
CA LEU A 88 18.20 -4.28 -6.22
C LEU A 88 16.98 -5.07 -6.71
N ILE A 89 15.94 -4.39 -7.19
CA ILE A 89 14.74 -5.01 -7.76
C ILE A 89 15.10 -5.87 -8.97
N ALA A 90 15.88 -5.34 -9.92
CA ALA A 90 16.29 -6.08 -11.11
C ALA A 90 17.12 -7.33 -10.77
N LYS A 91 17.98 -7.24 -9.74
CA LYS A 91 18.74 -8.40 -9.24
C LYS A 91 17.83 -9.45 -8.60
N ALA A 92 16.84 -9.03 -7.81
CA ALA A 92 15.93 -9.92 -7.11
C ALA A 92 14.83 -10.50 -8.00
N ASN A 93 14.40 -9.76 -9.02
CA ASN A 93 13.39 -10.16 -9.98
C ASN A 93 13.76 -9.67 -11.40
N PRO A 94 14.59 -10.45 -12.13
CA PRO A 94 15.01 -10.10 -13.50
C PRO A 94 13.85 -10.00 -14.51
N GLN A 95 12.68 -10.57 -14.20
CA GLN A 95 11.49 -10.49 -15.06
C GLN A 95 10.75 -9.15 -14.93
N MET A 96 11.06 -8.34 -13.91
CA MET A 96 10.47 -7.02 -13.74
C MET A 96 11.14 -6.01 -14.66
N GLY A 97 10.50 -5.71 -15.79
CA GLY A 97 11.02 -4.79 -16.80
C GLY A 97 11.10 -3.34 -16.32
N ALA A 98 12.13 -2.61 -16.79
CA ALA A 98 12.38 -1.22 -16.39
C ALA A 98 11.19 -0.28 -16.68
N GLU A 99 10.49 -0.48 -17.80
CA GLU A 99 9.29 0.30 -18.15
C GLU A 99 8.15 0.11 -17.15
N GLN A 100 7.92 -1.12 -16.70
CA GLN A 100 6.88 -1.42 -15.71
C GLN A 100 7.21 -0.79 -14.36
N ILE A 101 8.49 -0.83 -13.96
CA ILE A 101 8.95 -0.17 -12.73
C ILE A 101 8.75 1.35 -12.84
N ALA A 102 9.18 1.95 -13.95
CA ALA A 102 9.01 3.38 -14.19
C ALA A 102 7.53 3.79 -14.16
N PHE A 103 6.67 3.01 -14.81
CA PHE A 103 5.23 3.18 -14.75
C PHE A 103 4.71 3.11 -13.30
N GLY A 104 5.06 2.06 -12.56
CA GLY A 104 4.64 1.88 -11.17
C GLY A 104 5.05 3.06 -10.27
N ILE A 105 6.28 3.57 -10.44
CA ILE A 105 6.76 4.76 -9.71
C ILE A 105 5.94 6.00 -10.07
N ALA A 106 5.66 6.23 -11.35
CA ALA A 106 4.83 7.36 -11.80
C ALA A 106 3.42 7.30 -11.18
N GLN A 107 2.79 6.13 -11.18
CA GLN A 107 1.49 5.92 -10.57
C GLN A 107 1.53 6.12 -9.04
N MET A 108 2.56 5.61 -8.35
CA MET A 108 2.74 5.84 -6.91
C MET A 108 2.80 7.34 -6.57
N LYS A 109 3.49 8.14 -7.40
CA LYS A 109 3.57 9.59 -7.24
C LYS A 109 2.25 10.28 -7.56
N GLN A 110 1.62 9.94 -8.69
CA GLN A 110 0.36 10.52 -9.13
C GLN A 110 -0.76 10.33 -8.10
N TYR A 111 -0.92 9.11 -7.59
CA TYR A 111 -1.97 8.78 -6.61
C TYR A 111 -1.52 9.00 -5.16
N GLN A 112 -0.32 9.54 -4.95
CA GLN A 112 0.26 9.78 -3.62
C GLN A 112 0.18 8.54 -2.70
N LEU A 113 0.46 7.35 -3.23
CA LEU A 113 0.21 6.07 -2.53
C LEU A 113 1.04 5.89 -1.24
N VAL A 114 2.17 6.59 -1.14
CA VAL A 114 3.10 6.53 -0.01
C VAL A 114 3.07 7.81 0.84
N THR A 115 2.86 8.96 0.20
CA THR A 115 3.02 10.29 0.79
C THR A 115 1.70 11.04 1.00
N GLY A 116 0.58 10.46 0.54
CA GLY A 116 -0.75 11.05 0.60
C GLY A 116 -1.49 10.81 1.91
N GLY A 117 -2.68 11.41 2.03
CA GLY A 117 -3.55 11.27 3.20
C GLY A 117 -2.84 11.66 4.51
N ASP A 118 -2.97 10.81 5.52
CA ASP A 118 -2.38 11.00 6.87
C ASP A 118 -0.86 11.17 6.82
N ALA A 119 -0.16 10.61 5.82
CA ALA A 119 1.30 10.70 5.72
C ALA A 119 1.80 12.13 5.48
N LYS A 120 0.94 13.03 4.97
CA LYS A 120 1.29 14.45 4.76
C LYS A 120 1.63 15.16 6.06
N THR A 121 1.03 14.74 7.17
CA THR A 121 1.23 15.37 8.49
C THR A 121 1.84 14.43 9.52
N GLY A 122 1.57 13.13 9.42
CA GLY A 122 2.09 12.11 10.33
C GLY A 122 3.33 11.36 9.85
N GLY A 123 3.79 11.62 8.63
CA GLY A 123 4.94 10.95 8.01
C GLY A 123 4.58 9.66 7.25
N ILE A 124 5.48 9.24 6.37
CA ILE A 124 5.36 8.01 5.57
C ILE A 124 5.21 6.81 6.51
N GLY A 125 4.24 5.94 6.22
CA GLY A 125 3.94 4.74 7.00
C GLY A 125 3.09 4.94 8.24
N ILE A 126 2.62 6.17 8.51
CA ILE A 126 1.72 6.41 9.62
C ILE A 126 0.43 5.60 9.47
N ILE A 127 0.00 5.01 10.58
CA ILE A 127 -1.29 4.36 10.74
C ILE A 127 -2.01 5.10 11.86
N THR A 128 -3.29 5.42 11.66
CA THR A 128 -4.08 6.22 12.60
C THR A 128 -5.25 5.40 13.13
N GLU A 129 -5.47 5.47 14.45
CA GLU A 129 -6.62 4.81 15.08
C GLU A 129 -7.96 5.23 14.43
N PRO A 130 -8.23 6.52 14.12
CA PRO A 130 -9.47 6.90 13.43
C PRO A 130 -9.70 6.17 12.11
N ARG A 131 -8.66 5.97 11.29
CA ARG A 131 -8.78 5.25 10.02
C ARG A 131 -8.91 3.74 10.21
N LEU A 132 -8.23 3.18 11.21
CA LEU A 132 -8.44 1.80 11.63
C LEU A 132 -9.88 1.57 12.11
N LYS A 133 -10.43 2.49 12.91
CA LYS A 133 -11.81 2.41 13.40
C LYS A 133 -12.82 2.43 12.26
N LYS A 134 -12.65 3.32 11.28
CA LYS A 134 -13.48 3.32 10.05
C LYS A 134 -13.43 1.98 9.31
N THR A 135 -12.25 1.37 9.25
CA THR A 135 -12.07 0.04 8.64
C THR A 135 -12.77 -1.05 9.43
N TRP A 136 -12.59 -1.09 10.75
CA TRP A 136 -13.25 -2.04 11.63
C TRP A 136 -14.78 -1.90 11.58
N ASP A 137 -15.30 -0.67 11.63
CA ASP A 137 -16.73 -0.39 11.53
C ASP A 137 -17.32 -0.86 10.19
N MET A 138 -16.60 -0.65 9.09
CA MET A 138 -16.98 -1.18 7.79
C MET A 138 -17.05 -2.71 7.81
N LEU A 139 -16.05 -3.39 8.39
CA LEU A 139 -16.03 -4.85 8.46
C LEU A 139 -17.17 -5.41 9.33
N VAL A 140 -17.44 -4.81 10.50
CA VAL A 140 -18.53 -5.21 11.39
C VAL A 140 -19.90 -4.96 10.75
N LYS A 141 -20.11 -3.78 10.16
CA LYS A 141 -21.35 -3.44 9.45
C LYS A 141 -21.67 -4.44 8.33
N ASN A 142 -20.64 -4.91 7.63
CA ASN A 142 -20.77 -5.90 6.56
C ASN A 142 -20.72 -7.35 7.06
N LYS A 143 -20.76 -7.58 8.38
CA LYS A 143 -20.76 -8.92 9.01
C LYS A 143 -19.53 -9.77 8.67
N LEU A 144 -18.40 -9.13 8.37
CA LEU A 144 -17.12 -9.79 8.13
C LEU A 144 -16.36 -10.06 9.43
N ILE A 145 -16.69 -9.34 10.50
CA ILE A 145 -16.14 -9.53 11.85
C ILE A 145 -17.29 -9.56 12.86
N ASP A 146 -17.21 -10.51 13.81
CA ASP A 146 -18.06 -10.56 15.00
C ASP A 146 -17.42 -9.71 16.11
N ALA A 147 -17.98 -8.51 16.33
CA ALA A 147 -17.47 -7.56 17.32
C ALA A 147 -17.49 -8.09 18.76
N SER A 148 -18.34 -9.09 19.06
CA SER A 148 -18.35 -9.73 20.38
C SER A 148 -17.12 -10.61 20.64
N LYS A 149 -16.43 -11.03 19.57
CA LYS A 149 -15.26 -11.93 19.62
C LYS A 149 -13.95 -11.23 19.33
N VAL A 150 -13.99 -10.09 18.65
CA VAL A 150 -12.79 -9.34 18.22
C VAL A 150 -12.88 -7.90 18.72
N PRO A 151 -12.38 -7.62 19.96
CA PRO A 151 -12.31 -6.28 20.50
C PRO A 151 -11.39 -5.39 19.66
N PHE A 152 -11.86 -4.22 19.26
CA PHE A 152 -11.14 -3.33 18.33
C PHE A 152 -9.74 -2.96 18.83
N GLU A 153 -9.62 -2.65 20.12
CA GLU A 153 -8.41 -2.19 20.78
C GLU A 153 -7.31 -3.26 20.81
N GLN A 154 -7.67 -4.53 20.60
CA GLN A 154 -6.72 -5.65 20.55
C GLN A 154 -6.23 -5.96 19.13
N THR A 155 -6.74 -5.26 18.10
CA THR A 155 -6.43 -5.57 16.70
C THR A 155 -5.21 -4.84 16.15
N TYR A 156 -4.63 -3.89 16.90
CA TYR A 156 -3.51 -3.08 16.44
C TYR A 156 -2.62 -2.58 17.59
N THR A 157 -1.42 -2.11 17.23
CA THR A 157 -0.59 -1.23 18.06
C THR A 157 -0.01 -0.14 17.17
N LEU A 158 0.10 1.08 17.70
CA LEU A 158 0.71 2.22 17.00
C LEU A 158 2.13 2.54 17.49
N GLU A 159 2.62 1.79 18.48
CA GLU A 159 3.91 2.07 19.12
C GLU A 159 5.10 2.05 18.14
N MET A 160 5.01 1.25 17.07
CA MET A 160 6.10 1.08 16.12
C MET A 160 6.14 2.19 15.06
N VAL A 161 5.06 2.96 14.91
CA VAL A 161 4.94 4.02 13.88
C VAL A 161 4.98 5.43 14.47
N LYS A 162 4.61 5.61 15.75
CA LYS A 162 4.46 6.93 16.38
C LYS A 162 5.72 7.82 16.27
N ASP A 163 6.91 7.23 16.34
CA ASP A 163 8.19 7.95 16.37
C ASP A 163 8.98 7.81 15.05
N ALA A 164 8.40 7.20 14.01
CA ALA A 164 9.08 7.05 12.73
C ALA A 164 9.40 8.41 12.11
N GLY A 165 8.41 9.32 12.08
CA GLY A 165 8.58 10.75 11.79
C GLY A 165 9.15 11.09 10.40
N VAL A 166 9.14 10.15 9.46
CA VAL A 166 9.73 10.34 8.13
C VAL A 166 8.77 11.13 7.25
N MET A 167 8.90 12.46 7.23
CA MET A 167 8.04 13.31 6.42
C MET A 167 8.29 13.11 4.91
N PRO A 168 7.25 13.14 4.06
CA PRO A 168 7.37 13.10 2.60
C PRO A 168 8.41 14.04 2.00
#